data_AF-A0A1E7EX79-F1
#
_entry.id   AF-A0A1E7EX79-F1
#
_cell.length_a   1.000
_cell.length_b   1.000
_cell.length_c   1.000
_cell.angle_alpha   90.00
_cell.angle_beta   90.00
_cell.angle_gamma   90.00
#
_symmetry.space_group_name_H-M   'P 1'
#
loop_
_entity.id
_entity.type
_entity.pdbx_description
1 polymer ?
#
loop_
_entity_poly.entity_id
_entity_poly.type
_entity_poly.pdbx_seq_one_letter_code
_entity_poly.pdbx_strand_id
1 'polypeptide(L)'
;DISCWDTAGITDMNKAFLTDFYLSSYSEFQSFNAPLDCWNVGKVTSMDRMFMYVYTFNQPIDSWDVSQVESMYFMFDNARLFNQHIDSWDVSQVKNMDSMFIEALSFNKPIDTWDVSQVDNMERMFYNANAFNQSIGSWN
;
A
#
# COMPACT_ATOMS: atom_id res chain seq x y z
N ASP A 1 -10.07 13.20 -14.64
CA ASP A 1 -9.25 11.99 -14.82
C ASP A 1 -7.92 12.25 -14.10
N ILE A 2 -7.52 11.32 -13.24
CA ILE A 2 -6.34 11.45 -12.36
C ILE A 2 -5.20 10.50 -12.77
N SER A 3 -5.43 9.65 -13.77
CA SER A 3 -4.55 8.54 -14.13
C SER A 3 -3.11 8.97 -14.42
N CYS A 4 -2.91 10.14 -15.04
CA CYS A 4 -1.59 10.67 -15.40
C CYS A 4 -1.36 12.12 -14.92
N TRP A 5 -1.73 12.42 -13.67
CA TRP A 5 -1.29 13.65 -13.02
C TRP A 5 0.22 13.67 -12.82
N ASP A 6 0.83 14.86 -12.92
CA ASP A 6 2.23 15.06 -12.58
C ASP A 6 2.41 14.99 -11.06
N THR A 7 2.98 13.88 -10.59
CA THR A 7 3.26 13.59 -9.18
C THR A 7 4.75 13.65 -8.85
N ALA A 8 5.62 14.01 -9.80
CA ALA A 8 7.08 13.94 -9.66
C ALA A 8 7.67 14.91 -8.61
N GLY A 9 6.86 15.85 -8.12
CA GLY A 9 7.22 16.78 -7.04
C GLY A 9 6.64 16.41 -5.67
N ILE A 10 5.80 15.38 -5.58
CA ILE A 10 5.09 15.01 -4.35
C ILE A 10 6.01 14.18 -3.46
N THR A 11 6.12 14.57 -2.19
CA THR A 11 6.90 13.85 -1.17
C THR A 11 6.01 13.15 -0.12
N ASP A 12 4.74 13.53 -0.03
CA ASP A 12 3.78 12.99 0.93
C ASP A 12 2.51 12.56 0.19
N MET A 13 2.22 11.26 0.21
CA MET A 13 0.98 10.67 -0.33
C MET A 13 0.08 10.10 0.76
N ASN A 14 0.28 10.53 2.01
CA ASN A 14 -0.53 10.10 3.13
C ASN A 14 -2.00 10.39 2.84
N LYS A 15 -2.83 9.36 3.03
CA LYS A 15 -4.29 9.46 2.90
C LYS A 15 -4.79 9.92 1.53
N ALA A 16 -3.99 9.84 0.46
CA ALA A 16 -4.37 10.35 -0.86
C ALA A 16 -5.71 9.80 -1.38
N PHE A 17 -6.05 8.56 -1.03
CA PHE A 17 -7.33 7.91 -1.34
C PHE A 17 -8.08 7.41 -0.10
N LEU A 18 -7.67 7.82 1.12
CA LEU A 18 -8.27 7.35 2.38
C LEU A 18 -9.79 7.58 2.38
N THR A 19 -10.51 6.54 2.83
CA THR A 19 -11.93 6.67 3.17
C THR A 19 -12.14 6.58 4.66
N ASP A 20 -12.96 7.45 5.25
CA ASP A 20 -13.30 7.36 6.68
C ASP A 20 -14.45 6.36 6.88
N PHE A 21 -14.24 5.38 7.75
CA PHE A 21 -15.23 4.37 8.14
C PHE A 21 -16.55 5.00 8.63
N TYR A 22 -16.49 6.15 9.30
CA TYR A 22 -17.68 6.80 9.88
C TYR A 22 -18.47 7.65 8.87
N LEU A 23 -17.92 7.91 7.69
CA LEU A 23 -18.53 8.76 6.66
C LEU A 23 -18.82 7.97 5.38
N SER A 24 -19.37 6.76 5.53
CA SER A 24 -19.75 5.87 4.41
C SER A 24 -20.74 6.49 3.42
N SER A 25 -21.43 7.58 3.78
CA SER A 25 -22.27 8.35 2.85
C SER A 25 -21.51 9.39 2.01
N TYR A 26 -20.19 9.55 2.19
CA TYR A 26 -19.40 10.64 1.59
C TYR A 26 -18.09 10.24 0.92
N SER A 27 -17.66 8.97 0.97
CA SER A 27 -16.40 8.60 0.32
C SER A 27 -16.60 8.10 -1.11
N GLU A 28 -16.34 8.98 -2.08
CA GLU A 28 -16.20 8.63 -3.50
C GLU A 28 -15.08 7.59 -3.74
N PHE A 29 -14.16 7.44 -2.79
CA PHE A 29 -12.98 6.59 -2.95
C PHE A 29 -13.18 5.15 -2.47
N GLN A 30 -14.28 4.76 -1.82
CA GLN A 30 -14.46 3.34 -1.42
C GLN A 30 -14.45 2.39 -2.62
N SER A 31 -14.96 2.89 -3.74
CA SER A 31 -14.99 2.20 -5.03
C SER A 31 -13.88 2.65 -5.99
N PHE A 32 -12.83 3.34 -5.51
CA PHE A 32 -11.74 3.77 -6.38
C PHE A 32 -10.99 2.57 -6.93
N ASN A 33 -10.82 2.54 -8.26
CA ASN A 33 -10.10 1.48 -8.97
C ASN A 33 -9.64 1.96 -10.36
N ALA A 34 -9.15 3.19 -10.47
CA ALA A 34 -8.64 3.74 -11.73
C ALA A 34 -7.11 3.56 -11.82
N PRO A 35 -6.53 3.36 -13.02
CA PRO A 35 -5.10 3.17 -13.20
C PRO A 35 -4.28 4.36 -12.66
N LEU A 36 -3.10 4.06 -12.13
CA LEU A 36 -2.13 5.03 -11.58
C LEU A 36 -0.70 4.78 -12.11
N ASP A 37 -0.57 4.02 -13.21
CA ASP A 37 0.69 3.57 -13.79
C ASP A 37 1.57 4.72 -14.32
N CYS A 38 0.97 5.88 -14.62
CA CYS A 38 1.68 7.09 -15.02
C CYS A 38 2.33 7.86 -13.84
N TRP A 39 1.96 7.57 -12.59
CA TRP A 39 2.42 8.37 -11.46
C TRP A 39 3.91 8.16 -11.20
N ASN A 40 4.62 9.26 -10.97
CA ASN A 40 5.99 9.23 -10.49
C ASN A 40 6.00 9.44 -8.98
N VAL A 41 6.25 8.37 -8.25
CA VAL A 41 6.29 8.37 -6.78
C VAL A 41 7.70 8.35 -6.20
N GLY A 42 8.74 8.49 -7.03
CA GLY A 42 10.14 8.31 -6.63
C GLY A 42 10.71 9.35 -5.66
N LYS A 43 9.94 10.38 -5.29
CA LYS A 43 10.29 11.34 -4.22
C LYS A 43 9.41 11.20 -2.98
N VAL A 44 8.44 10.30 -3.00
CA VAL A 44 7.51 10.10 -1.90
C VAL A 44 8.24 9.42 -0.75
N THR A 45 8.17 10.03 0.42
CA THR A 45 8.77 9.52 1.65
C THR A 45 7.73 8.90 2.58
N SER A 46 6.44 9.12 2.34
CA SER A 46 5.35 8.62 3.19
C SER A 46 4.12 8.26 2.37
N MET A 47 3.60 7.04 2.56
CA MET A 47 2.41 6.49 1.90
C MET A 47 1.37 6.02 2.92
N ASP A 48 1.37 6.59 4.12
CA ASP A 48 0.52 6.17 5.22
C ASP A 48 -0.95 6.28 4.86
N ARG A 49 -1.68 5.19 5.06
CA ARG A 49 -3.13 5.12 4.86
C ARG A 49 -3.56 5.53 3.44
N MET A 50 -2.65 5.47 2.45
CA MET A 50 -2.92 5.96 1.10
C MET A 50 -4.17 5.31 0.49
N PHE A 51 -4.35 4.00 0.67
CA PHE A 51 -5.50 3.21 0.19
C PHE A 51 -6.33 2.60 1.33
N MET A 52 -6.24 3.17 2.54
CA MET A 52 -6.99 2.68 3.68
C MET A 52 -8.51 2.81 3.42
N TYR A 53 -9.23 1.70 3.60
CA TYR A 53 -10.66 1.52 3.30
C TYR A 53 -11.04 1.73 1.83
N VAL A 54 -10.10 1.60 0.89
CA VAL A 54 -10.37 1.61 -0.56
C VAL A 54 -10.69 0.18 -1.00
N TYR A 55 -11.90 -0.28 -0.68
CA TYR A 55 -12.28 -1.70 -0.78
C TYR A 55 -12.03 -2.34 -2.14
N THR A 56 -12.20 -1.59 -3.23
CA THR A 56 -12.15 -2.14 -4.60
C THR A 56 -10.82 -1.96 -5.32
N PHE A 57 -9.85 -1.25 -4.73
CA PHE A 57 -8.61 -0.94 -5.44
C PHE A 57 -7.82 -2.21 -5.72
N ASN A 58 -7.50 -2.42 -6.99
CA ASN A 58 -6.75 -3.59 -7.46
C ASN A 58 -6.04 -3.29 -8.79
N GLN A 59 -5.53 -2.07 -8.96
CA GLN A 59 -4.78 -1.67 -10.16
C GLN A 59 -3.29 -1.96 -9.98
N PRO A 60 -2.58 -2.32 -11.07
CA PRO A 60 -1.14 -2.55 -11.01
C PRO A 60 -0.40 -1.28 -10.57
N ILE A 61 0.53 -1.47 -9.64
CA ILE A 61 1.42 -0.43 -9.06
C ILE A 61 2.84 -0.99 -8.86
N ASP A 62 3.16 -2.12 -9.51
CA ASP A 62 4.46 -2.78 -9.47
C ASP A 62 5.59 -1.93 -10.10
N SER A 63 5.21 -0.96 -10.94
CA SER A 63 6.13 0.00 -11.59
C SER A 63 6.55 1.17 -10.71
N TRP A 64 5.96 1.34 -9.54
CA TRP A 64 6.27 2.44 -8.63
C TRP A 64 7.66 2.29 -8.01
N ASP A 65 8.48 3.33 -8.11
CA ASP A 65 9.74 3.45 -7.38
C ASP A 65 9.45 3.93 -5.95
N VAL A 66 9.40 3.00 -5.00
CA VAL A 66 9.15 3.27 -3.58
C VAL A 66 10.43 3.31 -2.74
N SER A 67 11.61 3.37 -3.37
CA SER A 67 12.92 3.28 -2.69
C SER A 67 13.21 4.43 -1.71
N GLN A 68 12.43 5.51 -1.76
CA GLN A 68 12.52 6.66 -0.85
C GLN A 68 11.46 6.64 0.26
N VAL A 69 10.53 5.68 0.24
CA VAL A 69 9.42 5.63 1.21
C VAL A 69 9.95 5.13 2.55
N GLU A 70 9.70 5.92 3.61
CA GLU A 70 10.08 5.58 4.98
C GLU A 70 8.90 5.00 5.79
N SER A 71 7.65 5.22 5.35
CA SER A 71 6.47 4.74 6.07
C SER A 71 5.34 4.32 5.11
N MET A 72 4.79 3.13 5.37
CA MET A 72 3.64 2.52 4.67
C MET A 72 2.54 2.11 5.67
N TYR A 73 2.47 2.82 6.79
CA TYR A 73 1.56 2.56 7.90
C TYR A 73 0.11 2.51 7.42
N PHE A 74 -0.60 1.40 7.64
CA PHE A 74 -1.99 1.19 7.18
C PHE A 74 -2.22 1.40 5.67
N MET A 75 -1.20 1.34 4.80
CA MET A 75 -1.32 1.71 3.38
C MET A 75 -2.46 1.00 2.65
N PHE A 76 -2.66 -0.31 2.89
CA PHE A 76 -3.70 -1.15 2.29
C PHE A 76 -4.68 -1.72 3.34
N ASP A 77 -4.82 -1.09 4.50
CA ASP A 77 -5.83 -1.49 5.49
C ASP A 77 -7.21 -1.50 4.84
N ASN A 78 -7.92 -2.61 4.95
CA ASN A 78 -9.24 -2.78 4.38
C ASN A 78 -9.30 -2.57 2.86
N ALA A 79 -8.17 -2.62 2.13
CA ALA A 79 -8.17 -2.69 0.66
C ALA A 79 -8.52 -4.12 0.22
N ARG A 80 -9.77 -4.53 0.48
CA ARG A 80 -10.22 -5.94 0.49
C ARG A 80 -9.96 -6.69 -0.81
N LEU A 81 -9.99 -6.01 -1.95
CA LEU A 81 -9.76 -6.62 -3.28
C LEU A 81 -8.32 -6.50 -3.79
N PHE A 82 -7.44 -5.80 -3.07
CA PHE A 82 -6.05 -5.63 -3.51
C PHE A 82 -5.31 -6.98 -3.54
N ASN A 83 -4.80 -7.35 -4.71
CA ASN A 83 -4.05 -8.60 -4.91
C ASN A 83 -3.06 -8.48 -6.09
N GLN A 84 -2.38 -7.34 -6.17
CA GLN A 84 -1.39 -7.06 -7.22
C GLN A 84 0.02 -7.46 -6.79
N HIS A 85 0.85 -7.74 -7.79
CA HIS A 85 2.28 -7.97 -7.58
C HIS A 85 2.93 -6.68 -7.11
N ILE A 86 3.75 -6.78 -6.05
CA ILE A 86 4.53 -5.69 -5.46
C ILE A 86 5.89 -6.22 -4.96
N ASP A 87 6.27 -7.43 -5.39
CA ASP A 87 7.55 -8.08 -5.05
C ASP A 87 8.77 -7.34 -5.63
N SER A 88 8.55 -6.47 -6.62
CA SER A 88 9.55 -5.59 -7.23
C SER A 88 9.90 -4.36 -6.39
N TRP A 89 9.11 -4.03 -5.37
CA TRP A 89 9.32 -2.83 -4.56
C TRP A 89 10.59 -2.93 -3.72
N ASP A 90 11.43 -1.90 -3.81
CA ASP A 90 12.55 -1.69 -2.88
C ASP A 90 12.01 -1.02 -1.61
N VAL A 91 11.77 -1.83 -0.58
CA VAL A 91 11.28 -1.37 0.74
C VAL A 91 12.39 -1.20 1.77
N SER A 92 13.67 -1.22 1.36
CA SER A 92 14.82 -1.21 2.27
C SER A 92 14.95 0.06 3.12
N GLN A 93 14.25 1.14 2.78
CA GLN A 93 14.20 2.39 3.56
C GLN A 93 12.96 2.49 4.47
N VAL A 94 12.01 1.56 4.37
CA VAL A 94 10.77 1.62 5.15
C VAL A 94 11.06 1.26 6.60
N LYS A 95 10.61 2.11 7.52
CA LYS A 95 10.74 1.92 8.98
C LYS A 95 9.43 1.48 9.62
N ASN A 96 8.29 1.77 9.00
CA ASN A 96 6.98 1.46 9.57
C ASN A 96 6.04 0.81 8.54
N MET A 97 5.65 -0.42 8.82
CA MET A 97 4.66 -1.21 8.06
C MET A 97 3.50 -1.70 8.96
N ASP A 98 3.29 -1.09 10.13
CA ASP A 98 2.19 -1.48 11.03
C ASP A 98 0.86 -1.44 10.28
N SER A 99 0.17 -2.57 10.35
CA SER A 99 -1.15 -2.79 9.80
C SER A 99 -1.23 -2.55 8.27
N MET A 100 -0.12 -2.64 7.52
CA MET A 100 -0.11 -2.34 6.09
C MET A 100 -1.16 -3.16 5.29
N PHE A 101 -1.36 -4.43 5.62
CA PHE A 101 -2.33 -5.33 4.96
C PHE A 101 -3.42 -5.84 5.92
N ILE A 102 -3.69 -5.13 7.02
CA ILE A 102 -4.78 -5.51 7.93
C ILE A 102 -6.11 -5.58 7.13
N GLU A 103 -6.85 -6.68 7.25
CA GLU A 103 -8.10 -6.92 6.52
C GLU A 103 -8.01 -6.80 4.98
N ALA A 104 -6.81 -6.90 4.38
CA ALA A 104 -6.62 -7.03 2.93
C ALA A 104 -6.99 -8.44 2.46
N LEU A 105 -8.29 -8.74 2.46
CA LEU A 105 -8.84 -10.10 2.37
C LEU A 105 -8.39 -10.92 1.17
N SER A 106 -8.01 -10.28 0.06
CA SER A 106 -7.62 -10.95 -1.19
C SER A 106 -6.12 -11.04 -1.41
N PHE A 107 -5.30 -10.32 -0.63
CA PHE A 107 -3.87 -10.22 -0.89
C PHE A 107 -3.17 -11.57 -0.60
N ASN A 108 -2.54 -12.14 -1.63
CA ASN A 108 -1.82 -13.40 -1.52
C ASN A 108 -0.67 -13.49 -2.55
N LYS A 109 0.03 -12.38 -2.76
CA LYS A 109 1.19 -12.31 -3.65
C LYS A 109 2.49 -12.47 -2.87
N PRO A 110 3.50 -13.14 -3.44
CA PRO A 110 4.80 -13.29 -2.80
C PRO A 110 5.41 -11.91 -2.55
N ILE A 111 6.10 -11.78 -1.42
CA ILE A 111 6.82 -10.59 -0.95
C ILE A 111 8.08 -11.01 -0.17
N ASP A 112 8.53 -12.25 -0.38
CA ASP A 112 9.71 -12.83 0.27
C ASP A 112 11.01 -12.17 -0.20
N THR A 113 10.97 -11.38 -1.27
CA THR A 113 12.10 -10.61 -1.81
C THR A 113 12.36 -9.30 -1.06
N TRP A 114 11.44 -8.83 -0.23
CA TRP A 114 11.58 -7.57 0.49
C TRP A 114 12.70 -7.61 1.53
N ASP A 115 13.61 -6.64 1.47
CA ASP A 115 14.54 -6.34 2.55
C ASP A 115 13.83 -5.50 3.59
N VAL A 116 13.48 -6.13 4.72
CA VAL A 116 12.75 -5.51 5.82
C VAL A 116 13.63 -5.22 7.04
N SER A 117 14.96 -5.29 6.88
CA SER A 117 15.92 -5.16 7.98
C SER A 117 15.92 -3.78 8.66
N GLN A 118 15.33 -2.77 8.02
CA GLN A 118 15.14 -1.42 8.59
C GLN A 118 13.76 -1.18 9.19
N VAL A 119 12.83 -2.15 9.14
CA VAL A 119 11.47 -1.96 9.64
C VAL A 119 11.45 -2.12 11.17
N ASP A 120 11.13 -1.03 11.86
CA ASP A 120 11.00 -0.98 13.31
C ASP A 120 9.64 -1.51 13.80
N ASN A 121 8.60 -1.39 12.97
CA ASN A 121 7.23 -1.77 13.36
C ASN A 121 6.48 -2.48 12.22
N MET A 122 6.06 -3.72 12.50
CA MET A 122 5.17 -4.55 11.66
C MET A 122 3.97 -5.08 12.45
N GLU A 123 3.56 -4.38 13.51
CA GLU A 123 2.40 -4.80 14.31
C GLU A 123 1.19 -5.03 13.39
N ARG A 124 0.44 -6.12 13.60
CA ARG A 124 -0.80 -6.43 12.87
C ARG A 124 -0.68 -6.40 11.33
N MET A 125 0.53 -6.53 10.75
CA MET A 125 0.76 -6.36 9.31
C MET A 125 -0.19 -7.19 8.42
N PHE A 126 -0.50 -8.43 8.83
CA PHE A 126 -1.44 -9.33 8.14
C PHE A 126 -2.65 -9.72 9.01
N TYR A 127 -2.99 -8.95 10.04
CA TYR A 127 -4.12 -9.28 10.91
C TYR A 127 -5.42 -9.32 10.08
N ASN A 128 -6.17 -10.43 10.17
CA ASN A 128 -7.37 -10.71 9.36
C ASN A 128 -7.15 -10.68 7.82
N ALA A 129 -5.91 -10.76 7.32
CA ALA A 129 -5.62 -10.92 5.89
C ALA A 129 -5.82 -12.38 5.46
N ASN A 130 -7.08 -12.83 5.41
CA ASN A 130 -7.44 -14.25 5.38
C ASN A 130 -6.87 -15.06 4.20
N ALA A 131 -6.60 -14.43 3.05
CA ALA A 131 -6.02 -15.12 1.91
C ALA A 131 -4.49 -15.26 1.97
N PHE A 132 -3.80 -14.47 2.80
CA PHE A 132 -2.35 -14.42 2.79
C PHE A 132 -1.76 -15.71 3.37
N ASN A 133 -1.02 -16.44 2.53
CA ASN A 133 -0.36 -17.68 2.90
C ASN A 133 0.99 -17.85 2.16
N GLN A 134 1.70 -16.73 1.96
CA GLN A 134 3.01 -16.73 1.31
C GLN A 134 4.13 -16.88 2.33
N SER A 135 5.30 -17.35 1.87
CA SER A 135 6.48 -17.43 2.71
C SER A 135 6.98 -16.03 3.08
N ILE A 136 7.36 -15.86 4.35
CA ILE A 136 8.06 -14.68 4.87
C ILE A 136 9.34 -15.07 5.62
N GLY A 137 9.82 -16.30 5.43
CA GLY A 137 10.98 -16.83 6.18
C GLY A 137 12.33 -16.20 5.82
N SER A 138 12.39 -15.42 4.74
CA SER A 138 13.56 -14.64 4.33
C SER A 138 13.68 -13.29 5.04
N TRP A 139 12.61 -12.83 5.69
CA TRP A 139 12.58 -11.57 6.42
C TRP A 139 13.41 -11.71 7.71
N ASN A 140 14.44 -10.88 7.85
CA ASN A 140 15.37 -10.87 8.99
C ASN A 140 15.55 -9.47 9.54
#